data_AF-A0A945DZ57-F1
#
_entry.id   AF-A0A945DZ57-F1
#
_cell.length_a   1.000
_cell.length_b   1.000
_cell.length_c   1.000
_cell.angle_alpha   90.00
_cell.angle_beta   90.00
_cell.angle_gamma   90.00
#
_symmetry.space_group_name_H-M   'P 1'
#
loop_
_entity.id
_entity.type
_entity.pdbx_description
1 polymer ?
#
loop_
_entity_poly.entity_id
_entity_poly.type
_entity_poly.pdbx_seq_one_letter_code
_entity_poly.pdbx_strand_id
1 'polypeptide(L)'
;MPLLHYSNRLECLIVPLAQELEKRDPFDSAEIVVPNFSLEKWISLKLAQFQGIAANLRFITLEKAINEGLQKKMSGGFYALLKSETTQCLLLEVLRNKLKNSDPLWLPVRNYITPNTKLSLEAGEHRLYQLAGRLTHLFMEYELSRNDEILTHWL
;
A
#
# COMPACT_ATOMS: atom_id res chain seq x y z
N MET A 1 5.60 -25.22 6.85
CA MET A 1 4.20 -24.88 6.47
C MET A 1 3.75 -23.73 7.35
N PRO A 2 2.92 -22.79 6.87
CA PRO A 2 2.40 -21.71 7.72
C PRO A 2 1.53 -22.30 8.84
N LEU A 3 1.74 -21.85 10.07
CA LEU A 3 0.93 -22.20 11.24
C LEU A 3 -0.06 -21.08 11.52
N LEU A 4 -1.31 -21.43 11.78
CA LEU A 4 -2.38 -20.46 12.01
C LEU A 4 -2.93 -20.60 13.42
N HIS A 5 -2.89 -19.50 14.18
CA HIS A 5 -3.42 -19.43 15.54
C HIS A 5 -4.70 -18.61 15.56
N TYR A 6 -5.74 -19.14 16.21
CA TYR A 6 -7.02 -18.46 16.38
C TYR A 6 -7.27 -18.15 17.85
N SER A 7 -7.85 -16.98 18.11
CA SER A 7 -8.27 -16.58 19.44
C SER A 7 -9.39 -15.54 19.34
N ASN A 8 -10.26 -15.52 20.35
CA ASN A 8 -11.28 -14.49 20.55
C ASN A 8 -10.72 -13.23 21.24
N ARG A 9 -9.50 -13.29 21.77
CA ARG A 9 -8.79 -12.20 22.45
C ARG A 9 -7.36 -12.10 21.93
N LEU A 10 -6.95 -10.89 21.59
CA LEU A 10 -5.62 -10.63 21.05
C LEU A 10 -4.53 -10.96 22.08
N GLU A 11 -4.80 -10.78 23.37
CA GLU A 11 -3.89 -11.10 24.48
C GLU A 11 -3.45 -12.56 24.46
N CYS A 12 -4.35 -13.48 24.11
CA CYS A 12 -4.03 -14.90 24.07
C CYS A 12 -3.11 -15.25 22.90
N LEU A 13 -3.05 -14.43 21.85
CA LEU A 13 -2.14 -14.61 20.70
C LEU A 13 -0.71 -14.15 20.98
N ILE A 14 -0.49 -13.36 22.04
CA ILE A 14 0.87 -12.96 22.46
C ILE A 14 1.65 -14.15 23.00
N VAL A 15 0.99 -15.08 23.70
CA VAL A 15 1.64 -16.26 24.28
C VAL A 15 2.32 -17.14 23.23
N PRO A 16 1.64 -17.61 22.16
CA PRO A 16 2.30 -18.39 21.12
C PRO A 16 3.35 -17.58 20.36
N LEU A 17 3.13 -16.27 20.15
CA LEU A 17 4.14 -15.40 19.53
C LEU A 17 5.42 -15.35 20.36
N ALA A 18 5.31 -15.14 21.68
CA ALA A 18 6.43 -15.08 22.60
C ALA A 18 7.21 -16.41 22.62
N GLN A 19 6.50 -17.55 22.65
CA GLN A 19 7.10 -18.88 22.60
C GLN A 19 7.89 -19.14 21.31
N GLU A 20 7.41 -18.65 20.16
CA GLU A 20 8.14 -18.77 18.90
C GLU A 20 9.33 -17.82 18.82
N LEU A 21 9.25 -16.64 19.44
CA LEU A 21 10.38 -15.69 19.52
C LEU A 21 11.49 -16.19 20.44
N GLU A 22 11.16 -16.87 21.54
CA GLU A 22 12.14 -17.42 22.49
C GLU A 22 13.02 -18.52 21.87
N LYS A 23 12.50 -19.24 20.86
CA LYS A 23 13.25 -20.28 20.12
C LYS A 23 14.26 -19.70 19.12
N ARG A 24 14.20 -18.40 18.82
CA ARG A 24 15.06 -17.74 17.84
C ARG A 24 16.33 -17.19 18.50
N ASP A 25 17.36 -16.98 17.69
CA ASP A 25 18.55 -16.25 18.11
C ASP A 25 18.17 -14.77 18.39
N PRO A 26 18.45 -14.23 19.59
CA PRO A 26 18.19 -12.82 19.90
C PRO A 26 18.85 -11.81 18.96
N PHE A 27 19.92 -12.20 18.27
CA PHE A 27 20.61 -11.33 17.30
C PHE A 27 19.98 -11.37 15.90
N ASP A 28 19.12 -12.34 15.61
CA ASP A 28 18.34 -12.37 14.37
C ASP A 28 17.06 -11.52 14.52
N SER A 29 16.90 -10.53 13.66
CA SER A 29 15.78 -9.58 13.80
C SER A 29 14.48 -10.25 13.35
N ALA A 30 13.60 -10.49 14.31
CA ALA A 30 12.30 -11.10 14.02
C ALA A 30 11.37 -10.10 13.31
N GLU A 31 11.02 -10.41 12.07
CA GLU A 31 10.03 -9.65 11.31
C GLU A 31 8.61 -9.99 11.77
N ILE A 32 7.84 -8.97 12.14
CA ILE A 32 6.44 -9.08 12.55
C ILE A 32 5.59 -8.17 11.66
N VAL A 33 4.65 -8.77 10.94
CA VAL A 33 3.74 -8.02 10.07
C VAL A 33 2.56 -7.50 10.89
N VAL A 34 2.33 -6.20 10.86
CA VAL A 34 1.26 -5.51 11.60
C VAL A 34 0.52 -4.53 10.67
N PRO A 35 -0.79 -4.33 10.86
CA PRO A 35 -1.57 -3.43 10.01
C PRO A 35 -1.34 -1.95 10.34
N ASN A 36 -0.92 -1.63 11.57
CA ASN A 36 -0.73 -0.26 12.02
C ASN A 36 0.23 -0.17 13.21
N PHE A 37 0.68 1.06 13.47
CA PHE A 37 1.61 1.41 14.54
C PHE A 37 1.05 1.19 15.96
N SER A 38 -0.26 1.30 16.13
CA SER A 38 -0.89 1.06 17.44
C SER A 38 -0.73 -0.40 17.86
N LEU A 39 -0.90 -1.34 16.92
CA LEU A 39 -0.71 -2.76 17.18
C LEU A 39 0.76 -3.09 17.45
N GLU A 40 1.69 -2.51 16.70
CA GLU A 40 3.14 -2.61 16.96
C GLU A 40 3.49 -2.25 18.41
N LYS A 41 3.04 -1.07 18.86
CA LYS A 41 3.29 -0.61 20.22
C LYS A 41 2.68 -1.53 21.26
N TRP A 42 1.44 -1.96 21.03
CA TRP A 42 0.75 -2.86 21.94
C TRP A 42 1.47 -4.21 22.05
N ILE A 43 1.89 -4.82 20.92
CA ILE A 43 2.65 -6.08 20.90
C ILE A 43 3.97 -5.89 21.63
N SER A 44 4.71 -4.82 21.35
CA SER A 44 6.01 -4.54 21.96
C SER A 44 5.92 -4.42 23.49
N LEU A 45 4.94 -3.67 23.99
CA LEU A 45 4.70 -3.53 25.43
C LEU A 45 4.25 -4.84 26.07
N LYS A 46 3.40 -5.62 25.39
CA LYS A 46 2.95 -6.92 25.91
C LYS A 46 4.07 -7.94 25.96
N LEU A 47 4.89 -8.04 24.92
CA LEU A 47 6.06 -8.90 24.92
C LEU A 47 7.04 -8.52 26.03
N ALA A 48 7.30 -7.22 26.22
CA ALA A 48 8.15 -6.75 27.31
C ALA A 48 7.57 -7.10 28.70
N GLN A 49 6.25 -7.06 28.88
CA GLN A 49 5.60 -7.51 30.12
C GLN A 49 5.73 -9.02 30.35
N PHE A 50 5.66 -9.83 29.29
CA PHE A 50 5.73 -11.30 29.38
C PHE A 50 7.17 -11.82 29.54
N GLN A 51 8.13 -11.26 28.81
CA GLN A 51 9.52 -11.75 28.73
C GLN A 51 10.54 -10.83 29.43
N GLY A 52 10.11 -9.69 29.97
CA GLY A 52 10.96 -8.67 30.58
C GLY A 52 11.58 -7.68 29.59
N ILE A 53 11.75 -8.05 28.32
CA ILE A 53 12.27 -7.19 27.26
C ILE A 53 11.62 -7.54 25.91
N ALA A 54 11.41 -6.53 25.07
CA ALA A 54 11.07 -6.68 23.66
C ALA A 54 12.09 -5.89 22.84
N ALA A 55 13.06 -6.59 22.25
CA ALA A 55 14.17 -5.98 21.51
C ALA A 55 14.41 -6.71 20.19
N ASN A 56 15.10 -6.03 19.26
CA ASN A 56 15.45 -6.55 17.94
C ASN A 56 14.25 -7.01 17.07
N LEU A 57 13.05 -6.46 17.34
CA LEU A 57 11.85 -6.74 16.57
C LEU A 57 11.70 -5.75 15.41
N ARG A 58 11.44 -6.26 14.21
CA ARG A 58 11.21 -5.44 13.01
C ARG A 58 9.75 -5.51 12.62
N PHE A 59 9.01 -4.44 12.92
CA PHE A 59 7.61 -4.31 12.52
C PHE A 59 7.49 -3.75 11.11
N ILE A 60 6.67 -4.38 10.28
CA ILE A 60 6.42 -3.97 8.89
C ILE A 60 4.94 -4.11 8.53
N THR A 61 4.47 -3.29 7.59
CA THR A 61 3.11 -3.44 7.03
C THR A 61 3.04 -4.62 6.07
N LEU A 62 1.83 -5.12 5.81
CA LEU A 62 1.61 -6.21 4.86
C LEU A 62 2.14 -5.87 3.47
N GLU A 63 1.84 -4.67 2.97
CA GLU A 63 2.32 -4.18 1.67
C GLU A 63 3.85 -4.21 1.57
N LYS A 64 4.54 -3.75 2.62
CA LYS A 64 6.00 -3.75 2.67
C LYS A 64 6.56 -5.17 2.75
N ALA A 65 5.95 -6.05 3.53
CA ALA A 65 6.34 -7.45 3.63
C ALA A 65 6.24 -8.18 2.28
N ILE A 66 5.15 -7.93 1.55
CA ILE A 66 4.95 -8.49 0.20
C ILE A 66 6.02 -7.96 -0.76
N ASN A 67 6.26 -6.65 -0.77
CA ASN A 67 7.24 -6.02 -1.65
C ASN A 67 8.66 -6.58 -1.40
N GLU A 68 9.10 -6.61 -0.14
CA GLU A 68 10.42 -7.15 0.23
C GLU A 68 10.52 -8.66 -0.09
N GLY A 69 9.44 -9.42 0.10
CA GLY A 69 9.36 -10.82 -0.28
C GLY A 69 9.49 -11.05 -1.79
N LEU A 70 8.85 -10.20 -2.61
CA LEU A 70 8.95 -10.23 -4.07
C LEU A 70 10.36 -9.86 -4.54
N GLN A 71 10.94 -8.79 -3.99
CA GLN A 71 12.32 -8.37 -4.31
C GLN A 71 13.34 -9.47 -4.03
N LYS A 72 13.21 -10.17 -2.89
CA LYS A 72 14.10 -11.30 -2.55
C LYS A 72 13.98 -12.47 -3.54
N LYS A 73 12.77 -12.75 -4.06
CA LYS A 73 12.53 -13.84 -5.02
C LYS A 73 12.91 -13.51 -6.46
N MET A 74 12.76 -12.26 -6.86
CA MET A 74 13.05 -11.80 -8.23
C MET A 74 14.51 -11.37 -8.35
N SER A 75 15.42 -12.34 -8.31
CA SER A 75 16.86 -12.12 -8.41
C SER A 75 17.24 -11.68 -9.84
N GLY A 76 17.28 -10.38 -10.13
CA GLY A 76 17.79 -9.88 -11.43
C GLY A 76 17.27 -8.54 -11.92
N GLY A 77 16.27 -7.94 -11.27
CA GLY A 77 15.78 -6.61 -11.62
C GLY A 77 15.45 -5.77 -10.39
N PHE A 78 15.75 -4.47 -10.44
CA PHE A 78 15.23 -3.51 -9.47
C PHE A 78 13.74 -3.32 -9.74
N TYR A 79 12.91 -4.08 -9.06
CA TYR A 79 11.46 -3.88 -9.05
C TYR A 79 11.07 -3.13 -7.78
N ALA A 80 10.55 -1.93 -7.95
CA ALA A 80 9.89 -1.19 -6.89
C ALA A 80 8.41 -1.11 -7.24
N LEU A 81 7.54 -1.55 -6.32
CA LEU A 81 6.13 -1.21 -6.42
C LEU A 81 6.00 0.32 -6.54
N LEU A 82 5.25 0.75 -7.55
CA LEU A 82 5.02 2.18 -7.76
C LEU A 82 4.25 2.71 -6.55
N LYS A 83 4.84 3.71 -5.89
CA LYS A 83 4.16 4.40 -4.81
C LYS A 83 2.99 5.21 -5.37
N SER A 84 1.97 5.41 -4.54
CA SER A 84 0.80 6.24 -4.86
C SER A 84 1.19 7.59 -5.46
N GLU A 85 2.17 8.28 -4.87
CA GLU A 85 2.60 9.60 -5.32
C GLU A 85 3.23 9.55 -6.71
N THR A 86 4.02 8.51 -6.99
CA THR A 86 4.65 8.32 -8.31
C THR A 86 3.57 8.01 -9.36
N THR A 87 2.65 7.10 -9.05
CA THR A 87 1.53 6.77 -9.94
C THR A 87 0.65 7.98 -10.24
N GLN A 88 0.38 8.82 -9.24
CA GLN A 88 -0.39 10.06 -9.43
C GLN A 88 0.30 11.02 -10.38
N CYS A 89 1.62 11.20 -10.24
CA CYS A 89 2.40 12.05 -11.14
C CYS A 89 2.39 11.51 -12.59
N LEU A 90 2.55 10.20 -12.76
CA LEU A 90 2.48 9.56 -14.09
C LEU A 90 1.09 9.73 -14.72
N LEU A 91 0.03 9.49 -13.95
CA LEU A 91 -1.35 9.67 -14.42
C LEU A 91 -1.64 11.12 -14.77
N LEU A 92 -1.12 12.08 -13.99
CA LEU A 92 -1.26 13.50 -14.29
C LEU A 92 -0.69 13.82 -15.68
N GLU A 93 0.50 13.34 -16.00
CA GLU A 93 1.14 13.55 -17.30
C GLU A 93 0.34 12.88 -18.44
N VAL A 94 -0.09 11.63 -18.24
CA VAL A 94 -0.91 10.91 -19.21
C VAL A 94 -2.23 11.63 -19.47
N LEU A 95 -2.92 12.08 -18.42
CA LEU A 95 -4.17 12.82 -18.54
C LEU A 95 -3.96 14.14 -19.29
N ARG A 96 -2.90 14.91 -18.96
CA ARG A 96 -2.57 16.15 -19.70
C ARG A 96 -2.41 15.89 -21.19
N ASN A 97 -1.73 14.81 -21.55
CA ASN A 97 -1.52 14.46 -22.96
C ASN A 97 -2.83 14.04 -23.62
N LYS A 98 -3.60 13.15 -22.99
CA LYS A 98 -4.88 12.66 -23.53
C LYS A 98 -5.93 13.75 -23.70
N LEU A 99 -5.96 14.74 -22.81
CA LEU A 99 -6.92 15.84 -22.87
C LEU A 99 -6.65 16.83 -24.01
N LYS A 100 -5.42 16.88 -24.55
CA LYS A 100 -5.09 17.67 -25.76
C LYS A 100 -5.76 17.09 -27.01
N ASN A 101 -6.00 15.78 -27.06
CA ASN A 101 -6.61 15.12 -28.21
C ASN A 101 -8.13 15.32 -28.20
N SER A 102 -8.74 15.63 -29.35
CA SER A 102 -10.19 15.89 -29.47
C SER A 102 -11.08 14.63 -29.41
N ASP A 103 -10.59 13.53 -28.82
CA ASP A 103 -11.31 12.27 -28.72
C ASP A 103 -12.58 12.44 -27.85
N PRO A 104 -13.78 12.07 -28.36
CA PRO A 104 -15.04 12.17 -27.63
C PRO A 104 -15.07 11.44 -26.29
N LEU A 105 -14.28 10.36 -26.12
CA LEU A 105 -14.20 9.60 -24.86
C LEU A 105 -13.79 10.47 -23.67
N TRP A 106 -12.97 11.50 -23.92
CA TRP A 106 -12.46 12.40 -22.88
C TRP A 106 -13.32 13.65 -22.66
N LEU A 107 -14.46 13.77 -23.36
CA LEU A 107 -15.36 14.91 -23.23
C LEU A 107 -15.88 15.13 -21.78
N PRO A 108 -16.30 14.10 -21.03
CA PRO A 108 -16.74 14.29 -19.64
C PRO A 108 -15.63 14.85 -18.74
N VAL A 109 -14.40 14.36 -18.92
CA VAL A 109 -13.23 14.80 -18.14
C VAL A 109 -12.86 16.24 -18.49
N ARG A 110 -12.88 16.61 -19.78
CA ARG A 110 -12.68 18.00 -20.21
C ARG A 110 -13.70 18.94 -19.60
N ASN A 111 -14.99 18.59 -19.64
CA ASN A 111 -16.06 19.41 -19.07
C ASN A 111 -15.90 19.58 -17.55
N TYR A 112 -15.38 18.57 -16.86
CA TYR A 112 -15.08 18.65 -15.43
C TYR A 112 -13.91 19.60 -15.12
N ILE A 113 -12.84 19.55 -15.91
CA ILE A 113 -11.62 20.35 -15.69
C ILE A 113 -11.84 21.81 -16.13
N THR A 114 -12.37 22.01 -17.33
CA THR A 114 -12.68 23.32 -17.91
C THR A 114 -14.18 23.43 -18.18
N PRO A 115 -15.01 23.68 -17.14
CA PRO A 115 -16.42 23.94 -17.34
C PRO A 115 -16.63 25.24 -18.13
N ASN A 116 -17.78 25.38 -18.81
CA ASN A 116 -18.13 26.58 -19.58
C ASN A 116 -18.30 27.86 -18.74
N THR A 117 -18.17 27.77 -17.42
CA THR A 117 -18.15 28.90 -16.49
C THR A 117 -16.75 29.51 -16.41
N LYS A 118 -16.62 30.82 -16.15
CA LYS A 118 -15.32 31.48 -15.92
C LYS A 118 -14.57 30.82 -14.74
N LEU A 119 -13.74 29.83 -15.04
CA LEU A 119 -12.86 29.17 -14.09
C LEU A 119 -11.44 29.68 -14.34
N SER A 120 -10.68 29.93 -13.28
CA SER A 120 -9.27 30.27 -13.42
C SER A 120 -8.47 29.04 -13.87
N LEU A 121 -7.32 29.29 -14.50
CA LEU A 121 -6.43 28.24 -15.00
C LEU A 121 -5.92 27.35 -13.85
N GLU A 122 -5.63 27.95 -12.70
CA GLU A 122 -5.18 27.27 -11.48
C GLU A 122 -6.24 26.32 -10.93
N ALA A 123 -7.51 26.71 -10.99
CA ALA A 123 -8.61 25.87 -10.54
C ALA A 123 -8.81 24.64 -11.45
N GLY A 124 -8.57 24.77 -12.76
CA GLY A 124 -8.54 23.62 -13.68
C GLY A 124 -7.40 22.65 -13.35
N GLU A 125 -6.20 23.18 -13.13
CA GLU A 125 -5.02 22.41 -12.73
C GLU A 125 -5.22 21.66 -11.39
N HIS A 126 -5.83 22.32 -10.41
CA HIS A 126 -6.16 21.70 -9.13
C HIS A 126 -7.15 20.52 -9.30
N ARG A 127 -8.19 20.68 -10.12
CA ARG A 127 -9.14 19.60 -10.42
C ARG A 127 -8.48 18.43 -11.12
N LEU A 128 -7.57 18.70 -12.05
CA LEU A 128 -6.82 17.69 -12.76
C LEU A 128 -5.92 16.89 -11.79
N TYR A 129 -5.21 17.58 -10.90
CA TYR A 129 -4.40 16.93 -9.86
C TYR A 129 -5.24 16.06 -8.92
N GLN A 130 -6.40 16.55 -8.48
CA GLN A 130 -7.34 15.78 -7.65
C GLN A 130 -7.88 14.54 -8.38
N LEU A 131 -8.23 14.68 -9.67
CA LEU A 131 -8.70 13.57 -10.48
C LEU A 131 -7.61 12.50 -10.63
N ALA A 132 -6.37 12.90 -10.91
CA ALA A 132 -5.25 11.98 -10.97
C ALA A 132 -5.08 11.22 -9.64
N GLY A 133 -5.20 11.90 -8.50
CA GLY A 133 -5.14 11.26 -7.18
C GLY A 133 -6.26 10.25 -6.94
N ARG A 134 -7.49 10.59 -7.36
CA ARG A 134 -8.65 9.66 -7.26
C ARG A 134 -8.47 8.43 -8.14
N LEU A 135 -7.98 8.60 -9.37
CA LEU A 135 -7.70 7.47 -10.26
C LEU A 135 -6.57 6.59 -9.74
N THR A 136 -5.53 7.20 -9.16
CA THR A 136 -4.43 6.47 -8.51
C THR A 136 -4.95 5.55 -7.43
N HIS A 137 -5.86 6.04 -6.58
CA HIS A 137 -6.49 5.23 -5.55
C HIS A 137 -7.26 4.04 -6.13
N LEU A 138 -8.07 4.27 -7.19
CA LEU A 138 -8.80 3.20 -7.85
C LEU A 138 -7.88 2.16 -8.50
N PHE A 139 -6.79 2.57 -9.14
CA PHE A 139 -5.82 1.64 -9.71
C PHE A 139 -5.19 0.74 -8.65
N MET A 140 -4.82 1.31 -7.49
CA MET A 140 -4.29 0.51 -6.36
C MET A 140 -5.35 -0.43 -5.79
N GLU A 141 -6.61 -0.01 -5.69
CA GLU A 141 -7.70 -0.90 -5.25
C GLU A 141 -7.92 -2.05 -6.24
N TYR A 142 -7.90 -1.77 -7.55
CA TYR A 142 -8.05 -2.79 -8.58
C TYR A 142 -6.87 -3.75 -8.59
N GLU A 143 -5.64 -3.27 -8.36
CA GLU A 143 -4.45 -4.11 -8.26
C GLU A 143 -4.57 -5.14 -7.13
N LEU A 144 -5.10 -4.74 -5.97
CA LEU A 144 -5.22 -5.60 -4.80
C LEU A 144 -6.44 -6.52 -4.81
N SER A 145 -7.58 -6.06 -5.33
CA SER A 145 -8.87 -6.74 -5.16
C SER A 145 -9.49 -7.30 -6.44
N ARG A 146 -9.14 -6.76 -7.61
CA ARG A 146 -9.79 -7.09 -8.90
C ARG A 146 -8.79 -7.17 -10.05
N ASN A 147 -7.59 -7.67 -9.76
CA ASN A 147 -6.51 -7.71 -10.73
C ASN A 147 -6.92 -8.51 -11.99
N ASP A 148 -7.47 -9.70 -11.75
CA ASP A 148 -7.89 -10.64 -12.80
C ASP A 148 -9.15 -10.19 -13.57
N GLU A 149 -10.02 -9.39 -12.93
CA GLU A 149 -11.30 -8.98 -13.55
C GLU A 149 -11.18 -7.69 -14.39
N ILE A 150 -10.22 -6.83 -14.07
CA ILE A 150 -10.12 -5.49 -14.65
C ILE A 150 -8.76 -5.27 -15.30
N LEU A 151 -7.68 -5.33 -14.52
CA LEU A 151 -6.37 -4.88 -14.97
C LEU A 151 -5.77 -5.78 -16.04
N THR A 152 -5.88 -7.10 -15.86
CA THR A 152 -5.36 -8.07 -16.85
C THR A 152 -6.08 -8.00 -18.18
N HIS A 153 -7.35 -7.57 -18.21
CA HIS A 153 -8.11 -7.38 -19.45
C HIS A 153 -7.77 -6.06 -20.18
N TRP A 154 -7.08 -5.14 -19.52
CA TRP A 154 -6.65 -3.86 -20.09
C TRP A 154 -5.20 -3.88 -20.62
N LEU A 155 -4.45 -4.95 -20.35
CA LEU A 155 -3.09 -5.20 -20.82
C LEU A 155 -3.09 -6.00 -22.13
#